data_AF-A0A3D4UR34-F1
#
_entry.id   AF-A0A3D4UR34-F1
#
_cell.length_a   1.000
_cell.length_b   1.000
_cell.length_c   1.000
_cell.angle_alpha   90.00
_cell.angle_beta   90.00
_cell.angle_gamma   90.00
#
_symmetry.space_group_name_H-M   'P 1'
#
loop_
_entity.id
_entity.type
_entity.pdbx_description
1 polymer ?
#
loop_
_entity_poly.entity_id
_entity_poly.type
_entity_poly.pdbx_seq_one_letter_code
_entity_poly.pdbx_strand_id
1 'polypeptide(L)'
;MALNFHEVNILGNITNHTYGKASTSGPGSVLSGNLMHVSITSSLQGDVLCVTAVEVVNILDAVHMRQEANRAEEELDQHISKYINNIKKEFKKKENAGRALKCKMIKGSDDTSVEIVGHSAYSPTRPAYIRRRVSYEIG
;
A
#
# COMPACT_ATOMS: atom_id res chain seq x y z
N MET A 1 3.30 -15.61 17.73
CA MET A 1 3.70 -15.21 19.09
C MET A 1 3.30 -13.76 19.19
N ALA A 2 2.37 -13.40 20.08
CA ALA A 2 1.85 -12.04 20.09
C ALA A 2 2.98 -11.01 20.23
N LEU A 3 2.86 -9.88 19.52
CA LEU A 3 3.83 -8.78 19.61
C LEU A 3 3.78 -8.17 21.01
N ASN A 4 4.94 -7.84 21.56
CA ASN A 4 5.00 -7.09 22.81
C ASN A 4 4.61 -5.62 22.59
N PHE A 5 4.14 -4.94 23.64
CA PHE A 5 3.73 -3.52 23.57
C PHE A 5 4.82 -2.60 22.97
N HIS A 6 6.08 -2.87 23.27
CA HIS A 6 7.21 -2.14 22.70
C HIS A 6 7.35 -2.36 21.19
N GLU A 7 7.18 -3.61 20.73
CA GLU A 7 7.23 -3.98 19.31
C GLU A 7 6.05 -3.38 18.52
N VAL A 8 4.86 -3.33 19.13
CA VAL A 8 3.67 -2.66 18.56
C VAL A 8 3.93 -1.16 18.39
N ASN A 9 4.56 -0.50 19.37
CA ASN A 9 4.86 0.93 19.29
C ASN A 9 5.92 1.24 18.20
N ILE A 10 6.95 0.40 18.09
CA ILE A 10 7.94 0.49 17.00
C ILE A 10 7.24 0.33 15.64
N LEU A 11 6.41 -0.70 15.49
CA LEU A 11 5.70 -0.96 14.24
C LEU A 11 4.78 0.22 13.90
N GLY A 12 4.04 0.72 14.88
CA GLY A 12 3.21 1.91 14.75
C GLY A 12 4.01 3.13 14.29
N ASN A 13 5.21 3.36 14.82
CA ASN A 13 6.08 4.46 14.40
C ASN A 13 6.64 4.31 12.98
N ILE A 14 6.93 3.07 12.55
CA ILE A 14 7.40 2.76 11.20
C ILE A 14 6.26 2.94 10.17
N THR A 15 5.03 2.55 10.54
CA THR A 15 3.85 2.67 9.67
C THR A 15 3.16 4.03 9.77
N ASN A 16 3.59 4.90 10.69
CA ASN A 16 2.98 6.21 10.89
C ASN A 16 3.32 7.17 9.75
N HIS A 17 2.34 7.39 8.89
CA HIS A 17 2.36 8.36 7.78
C HIS A 17 1.70 9.70 8.15
N THR A 18 1.50 9.98 9.43
CA THR A 18 0.85 11.21 9.91
C THR A 18 1.89 12.32 10.11
N TYR A 19 1.51 13.58 9.85
CA TYR A 19 2.30 14.80 10.08
C TYR A 19 3.64 14.87 9.32
N GLY A 20 3.60 15.20 8.03
CA GLY A 20 4.80 15.52 7.24
C GLY A 20 5.67 14.32 6.84
N LYS A 21 5.24 13.10 7.17
CA LYS A 21 5.87 11.85 6.72
C LYS A 21 5.16 11.36 5.45
N ALA A 22 5.91 11.16 4.38
CA ALA A 22 5.38 10.66 3.13
C ALA A 22 4.93 9.20 3.29
N SER A 23 3.75 8.87 2.77
CA SER A 23 3.20 7.51 2.70
C SER A 23 4.06 6.57 1.84
N THR A 24 4.84 7.14 0.93
CA THR A 24 5.88 6.48 0.14
C THR A 24 7.25 7.08 0.44
N SER A 25 8.06 6.38 1.24
CA SER A 25 9.49 6.66 1.45
C SER A 25 10.37 5.82 0.51
N GLY A 26 10.07 5.91 -0.79
CA GLY A 26 10.90 5.37 -1.87
C GLY A 26 11.58 6.49 -2.66
N PRO A 27 12.67 6.23 -3.40
CA PRO A 27 13.22 7.16 -4.37
C PRO A 27 12.14 7.40 -5.45
N GLY A 28 11.42 8.53 -5.34
CA GLY A 28 10.16 8.80 -6.06
C GLY A 28 9.07 9.42 -5.19
N SER A 29 9.30 9.55 -3.87
CA SER A 29 8.61 10.55 -3.05
C SER A 29 8.91 11.94 -3.60
N VAL A 30 7.92 12.82 -3.62
CA VAL A 30 7.80 14.14 -4.31
C VAL A 30 8.98 15.13 -4.18
N LEU A 31 10.06 14.77 -3.48
CA LEU A 31 11.36 15.46 -3.43
C LEU A 31 12.35 15.00 -4.51
N SER A 32 12.04 13.91 -5.23
CA SER A 32 12.76 13.46 -6.42
C SER A 32 11.73 13.37 -7.55
N GLY A 33 11.91 14.13 -8.63
CA GLY A 33 10.93 14.42 -9.69
C GLY A 33 10.41 13.25 -10.54
N ASN A 34 10.29 12.04 -9.97
CA ASN A 34 9.55 10.92 -10.52
C ASN A 34 8.15 10.92 -9.91
N LEU A 35 7.14 11.30 -10.69
CA LEU A 35 5.73 11.20 -10.29
C LEU A 35 5.34 9.72 -10.12
N MET A 36 5.50 9.17 -8.91
CA MET A 36 4.85 7.90 -8.58
C MET A 36 3.34 8.18 -8.40
N HIS A 37 2.51 7.62 -9.28
CA HIS A 37 1.04 7.71 -9.23
C HIS A 37 0.41 6.80 -8.15
N VAL A 38 1.25 6.18 -7.30
CA VAL A 38 0.87 5.16 -6.31
C VAL A 38 1.06 5.70 -4.89
N SER A 39 0.00 5.65 -4.08
CA SER A 39 0.03 5.96 -2.64
C SER A 39 -0.22 4.70 -1.84
N ILE A 40 0.67 4.38 -0.89
CA ILE A 40 0.55 3.20 -0.02
C ILE A 40 0.33 3.67 1.42
N THR A 41 -0.77 3.28 2.02
CA THR A 41 -1.10 3.56 3.42
C THR A 41 -1.18 2.26 4.19
N SER A 42 -0.88 2.31 5.49
CA SER A 42 -0.99 1.16 6.36
C SER A 42 -1.64 1.52 7.68
N SER A 43 -2.44 0.61 8.21
CA SER A 43 -3.13 0.77 9.48
C SER A 43 -2.99 -0.52 10.30
N LEU A 44 -2.57 -0.38 11.54
CA LEU A 44 -2.45 -1.50 12.48
C LEU A 44 -3.70 -1.56 13.36
N GLN A 45 -4.40 -2.70 13.35
CA GLN A 45 -5.57 -2.96 14.18
C GLN A 45 -5.31 -4.24 14.99
N GLY A 46 -4.92 -4.09 16.25
CA GLY A 46 -4.46 -5.21 17.07
C GLY A 46 -3.27 -5.92 16.42
N ASP A 47 -3.42 -7.22 16.15
CA ASP A 47 -2.40 -8.06 15.51
C ASP A 47 -2.49 -8.07 13.97
N VAL A 48 -3.40 -7.27 13.37
CA VAL A 48 -3.63 -7.22 11.93
C VAL A 48 -3.12 -5.90 11.34
N LEU A 49 -2.18 -5.99 10.40
CA LEU A 49 -1.73 -4.87 9.58
C LEU A 49 -2.49 -4.87 8.26
N CYS A 50 -3.34 -3.87 8.06
CA CYS A 50 -3.94 -3.59 6.76
C CYS A 50 -3.00 -2.69 5.96
N VAL A 51 -2.67 -3.09 4.73
CA VAL A 51 -1.97 -2.25 3.76
C VAL A 51 -2.92 -1.94 2.63
N THR A 52 -3.06 -0.66 2.30
CA THR A 52 -3.93 -0.17 1.22
C THR A 52 -3.07 0.61 0.24
N ALA A 53 -2.97 0.13 -0.99
CA ALA A 53 -2.31 0.83 -2.08
C ALA A 53 -3.35 1.38 -3.05
N VAL A 54 -3.16 2.61 -3.52
CA VAL A 54 -4.06 3.32 -4.44
C VAL A 54 -3.26 3.84 -5.60
N GLU A 55 -3.71 3.56 -6.81
CA GLU A 55 -3.19 4.13 -8.05
C GLU A 55 -4.27 4.87 -8.82
N VAL A 56 -3.87 5.93 -9.52
CA VAL A 56 -4.76 6.71 -10.40
C VAL A 56 -4.46 6.35 -11.85
N VAL A 57 -5.42 5.73 -12.53
CA VAL A 57 -5.28 5.32 -13.93
C VAL A 57 -6.29 6.06 -14.79
N ASN A 58 -5.86 6.54 -15.95
CA ASN A 58 -6.72 7.17 -16.93
C ASN A 58 -7.19 6.12 -17.95
N ILE A 59 -8.45 5.72 -17.87
CA ILE A 59 -9.04 4.74 -18.77
C ILE A 59 -9.57 5.47 -20.01
N LEU A 60 -9.03 5.11 -21.19
CA LEU A 60 -9.47 5.66 -22.48
C LEU A 60 -10.73 4.98 -23.02
N ASP A 61 -10.87 3.66 -22.80
CA ASP A 61 -11.95 2.87 -23.39
C ASP A 61 -12.42 1.75 -22.45
N ALA A 62 -13.70 1.39 -22.54
CA ALA A 62 -14.34 0.38 -21.69
C ALA A 62 -13.76 -1.03 -21.92
N VAL A 63 -13.26 -1.31 -23.13
CA VAL A 63 -12.60 -2.58 -23.46
C VAL A 63 -11.24 -2.70 -22.78
N HIS A 64 -10.47 -1.60 -22.77
CA HIS A 64 -9.15 -1.53 -22.14
C HIS A 64 -9.22 -1.39 -20.62
N MET A 65 -10.37 -1.02 -20.07
CA MET A 65 -10.59 -0.87 -18.62
C MET A 65 -10.17 -2.10 -17.82
N ARG A 66 -10.56 -3.31 -18.26
CA ARG A 66 -10.20 -4.55 -17.54
C ARG A 66 -8.70 -4.85 -17.62
N GLN A 67 -8.08 -4.57 -18.76
CA GLN A 67 -6.66 -4.83 -18.96
C GLN A 67 -5.79 -3.87 -18.15
N GLU A 68 -6.13 -2.58 -18.17
CA GLU A 68 -5.45 -1.56 -17.36
C GLU A 68 -5.70 -1.79 -15.86
N ALA A 69 -6.91 -2.23 -15.48
CA ALA A 69 -7.19 -2.60 -14.09
C ALA A 69 -6.32 -3.77 -13.62
N ASN A 70 -6.27 -4.86 -14.39
CA ASN A 70 -5.43 -6.02 -14.05
C ASN A 70 -3.94 -5.67 -13.99
N ARG A 71 -3.47 -4.82 -14.91
CA ARG A 71 -2.08 -4.35 -14.91
C ARG A 71 -1.77 -3.54 -13.64
N ALA A 72 -2.63 -2.58 -13.31
CA ALA A 72 -2.48 -1.77 -12.11
C ALA A 72 -2.57 -2.65 -10.83
N GLU A 73 -3.44 -3.66 -10.81
CA GLU A 73 -3.49 -4.64 -9.72
C GLU A 73 -2.15 -5.36 -9.51
N GLU A 74 -1.53 -5.86 -10.59
CA GLU A 74 -0.22 -6.52 -10.53
C GLU A 74 0.88 -5.56 -10.07
N GLU A 75 0.87 -4.32 -10.56
CA GLU A 75 1.83 -3.28 -10.14
C GLU A 75 1.65 -2.94 -8.65
N LEU A 76 0.41 -2.77 -8.19
CA LEU A 76 0.05 -2.54 -6.79
C LEU A 76 0.50 -3.70 -5.89
N ASP A 77 0.34 -4.95 -6.31
CA ASP A 77 0.81 -6.12 -5.55
C ASP A 77 2.34 -6.15 -5.40
N GLN A 78 3.08 -5.74 -6.44
CA GLN A 78 4.53 -5.58 -6.35
C GLN A 78 4.91 -4.46 -5.37
N HIS A 79 4.17 -3.35 -5.40
CA HIS A 79 4.38 -2.22 -4.50
C HIS A 79 4.10 -2.58 -3.04
N ILE A 80 3.00 -3.29 -2.76
CA ILE A 80 2.67 -3.81 -1.43
C ILE A 80 3.75 -4.78 -0.94
N SER A 81 4.21 -5.69 -1.81
CA SER A 81 5.26 -6.64 -1.47
C SER A 81 6.59 -5.94 -1.13
N LYS A 82 6.98 -4.93 -1.91
CA LYS A 82 8.15 -4.08 -1.62
C LYS A 82 8.00 -3.35 -0.29
N TYR A 83 6.82 -2.78 -0.03
CA TYR A 83 6.52 -2.05 1.20
C TYR A 83 6.61 -2.94 2.44
N ILE A 84 6.00 -4.13 2.42
CA ILE A 84 6.11 -5.12 3.51
C ILE A 84 7.56 -5.56 3.74
N ASN A 85 8.33 -5.75 2.67
CA ASN A 85 9.75 -6.09 2.80
C ASN A 85 10.57 -4.96 3.43
N ASN A 86 10.24 -3.70 3.14
CA ASN A 86 10.87 -2.56 3.78
C ASN A 86 10.50 -2.48 5.27
N ILE A 87 9.23 -2.66 5.64
CA ILE A 87 8.80 -2.74 7.05
C ILE A 87 9.56 -3.86 7.77
N LYS A 88 9.65 -5.06 7.19
CA LYS A 88 10.38 -6.19 7.79
C LYS A 88 11.86 -5.86 7.99
N LYS A 89 12.50 -5.16 7.05
CA LYS A 89 13.90 -4.72 7.17
C LYS A 89 14.07 -3.70 8.29
N GLU A 90 13.18 -2.72 8.38
CA GLU A 90 13.24 -1.69 9.42
C GLU A 90 12.95 -2.24 10.80
N PHE A 91 11.99 -3.15 10.94
CA PHE A 91 11.70 -3.82 12.20
C PHE A 91 12.87 -4.71 12.68
N LYS A 92 13.57 -5.37 11.74
CA LYS A 92 14.74 -6.20 12.03
C LYS A 92 15.98 -5.40 12.45
N LYS A 93 16.03 -4.07 12.22
CA LYS A 93 17.17 -3.25 12.68
C LYS A 93 17.36 -3.42 14.18
N LYS A 94 18.62 -3.53 14.61
CA LYS A 94 18.99 -3.78 16.02
C LYS A 94 18.51 -2.70 16.98
N GLU A 95 18.30 -1.49 16.48
CA GLU A 95 17.80 -0.33 17.24
C GLU A 95 16.30 -0.42 17.56
N ASN A 96 15.57 -1.31 16.88
CA ASN A 96 14.12 -1.43 16.97
C ASN A 96 13.75 -2.67 17.81
N ALA A 97 13.55 -3.83 17.18
CA ALA A 97 13.17 -5.06 17.90
C ALA A 97 14.26 -6.14 17.86
N GLY A 98 15.22 -6.05 16.92
CA GLY A 98 16.26 -7.08 16.71
C GLY A 98 15.71 -8.46 16.30
N ARG A 99 14.39 -8.59 16.14
CA ARG A 99 13.65 -9.82 15.85
C ARG A 99 13.07 -9.77 14.43
N ALA A 100 12.93 -10.94 13.80
CA ALA A 100 12.25 -11.04 12.52
C ALA A 100 10.72 -10.95 12.71
N LEU A 101 10.08 -10.00 12.03
CA LEU A 101 8.63 -9.86 11.96
C LEU A 101 8.05 -10.97 11.06
N LYS A 102 7.22 -11.87 11.60
CA LYS A 102 6.45 -12.79 10.74
C LYS A 102 5.16 -12.10 10.38
N CYS A 103 4.98 -11.85 9.09
CA CYS A 103 3.72 -11.39 8.53
C CYS A 103 3.16 -12.53 7.70
N LYS A 104 1.98 -13.02 8.06
CA LYS A 104 1.22 -14.00 7.29
C LYS A 104 0.05 -13.29 6.63
N MET A 105 -0.05 -13.37 5.31
CA MET A 105 -1.20 -12.82 4.60
C MET A 105 -2.46 -13.59 5.00
N ILE A 106 -3.52 -12.86 5.35
CA ILE A 106 -4.83 -13.47 5.63
C ILE A 106 -5.44 -13.85 4.27
N LYS A 107 -5.71 -15.14 4.08
CA LYS A 107 -6.29 -15.64 2.82
C LYS A 107 -7.68 -15.02 2.61
N GLY A 108 -7.94 -14.47 1.42
CA GLY A 108 -9.22 -13.83 1.07
C GLY A 108 -9.41 -12.43 1.64
N SER A 109 -8.34 -11.79 2.13
CA SER A 109 -8.36 -10.38 2.58
C SER A 109 -7.91 -9.39 1.51
N ASP A 110 -7.65 -9.90 0.30
CA ASP A 110 -7.37 -9.16 -0.90
C ASP A 110 -8.68 -8.59 -1.45
N ASP A 111 -8.86 -7.29 -1.23
CA ASP A 111 -10.00 -6.55 -1.76
C ASP A 111 -9.50 -5.52 -2.77
N THR A 112 -10.09 -5.55 -3.97
CA THR A 112 -9.77 -4.59 -5.03
C THR A 112 -11.03 -3.84 -5.43
N SER A 113 -10.95 -2.51 -5.30
CA SER A 113 -12.01 -1.60 -5.66
C SER A 113 -11.55 -0.67 -6.77
N VAL A 114 -12.39 -0.52 -7.80
CA VAL A 114 -12.20 0.40 -8.90
C VAL A 114 -13.28 1.48 -8.82
N GLU A 115 -12.88 2.71 -8.57
CA GLU A 115 -13.77 3.86 -8.42
C GLU A 115 -13.51 4.88 -9.53
N ILE A 116 -14.49 5.13 -10.40
CA ILE A 116 -14.38 6.14 -11.46
C ILE A 116 -14.66 7.52 -10.85
N VAL A 117 -13.70 8.44 -10.94
CA VAL A 117 -13.68 9.72 -10.22
C VAL A 117 -14.43 10.82 -10.99
N GLY A 118 -14.52 10.68 -12.31
CA GLY A 118 -15.17 11.67 -13.16
C GLY A 118 -15.75 11.02 -14.40
N HIS A 119 -17.05 11.21 -14.60
CA HIS A 119 -17.73 10.92 -15.85
C HIS A 119 -18.23 12.22 -16.45
N SER A 120 -17.49 12.74 -17.44
CA SER A 120 -17.94 13.87 -18.25
C SER A 120 -18.10 13.39 -19.69
N ALA A 121 -19.22 13.74 -20.33
CA ALA A 121 -19.47 13.45 -21.74
C ALA A 121 -18.44 14.10 -22.68
N TYR A 122 -17.66 15.07 -22.17
CA TYR A 122 -16.67 15.84 -22.93
C TYR A 122 -15.22 15.40 -22.67
N SER A 123 -14.98 14.46 -21.75
CA SER A 123 -13.64 13.93 -21.49
C SER A 123 -13.47 12.57 -22.18
N PRO A 124 -12.51 12.42 -23.10
CA PRO A 124 -12.23 11.13 -23.73
C PRO A 124 -11.63 10.12 -22.75
N THR A 125 -11.01 10.60 -21.67
CA THR A 125 -10.43 9.77 -20.61
C THR A 125 -11.29 9.80 -19.35
N ARG A 126 -11.41 8.64 -18.71
CA ARG A 126 -12.11 8.42 -17.45
C ARG A 126 -11.06 8.13 -16.36
N PRO A 127 -10.73 9.09 -15.49
CA PRO A 127 -9.85 8.80 -14.37
C PRO A 127 -10.54 7.84 -13.41
N ALA A 128 -9.84 6.79 -13.01
CA ALA A 128 -10.28 5.83 -12.00
C ALA A 128 -9.22 5.65 -10.92
N TYR A 129 -9.67 5.54 -9.68
CA TYR A 129 -8.88 5.05 -8.56
C TYR A 129 -8.97 3.53 -8.54
N ILE A 130 -7.82 2.88 -8.55
CA ILE A 130 -7.70 1.45 -8.30
C ILE A 130 -7.10 1.32 -6.91
N ARG A 131 -7.87 0.77 -5.98
CA ARG A 131 -7.47 0.57 -4.60
C ARG A 131 -7.40 -0.91 -4.31
N ARG A 132 -6.22 -1.35 -3.89
CA ARG A 132 -5.99 -2.72 -3.42
C ARG A 132 -5.67 -2.72 -1.94
N ARG A 133 -6.44 -3.49 -1.18
CA ARG A 133 -6.27 -3.66 0.26
C ARG A 133 -5.90 -5.10 0.55
N VAL A 134 -4.85 -5.30 1.34
CA VAL A 134 -4.38 -6.61 1.77
C VAL A 134 -4.17 -6.57 3.27
N SER A 135 -4.65 -7.59 3.98
CA SER A 135 -4.49 -7.69 5.44
C SER A 135 -3.47 -8.78 5.80
N TYR A 136 -2.55 -8.43 6.69
CA TYR A 136 -1.51 -9.32 7.19
C TYR A 136 -1.67 -9.51 8.69
N GLU A 137 -1.71 -10.76 9.13
CA GLU A 137 -1.59 -11.13 10.53
C GLU A 137 -0.12 -11.11 10.94
N ILE A 138 0.18 -10.53 12.10
CA ILE A 138 1.55 -10.32 12.58
C ILE A 138 1.80 -11.10 13.88
N GLY A 139 2.95 -11.80 13.98
CA GLY A 139 3.40 -12.48 15.21
C GLY A 139 4.70 -13.28 15.10
#